data_AF-A0A6G3R250-F1
#
_entry.id   AF-A0A6G3R250-F1
#
_cell.length_a   1.000
_cell.length_b   1.000
_cell.length_c   1.000
_cell.angle_alpha   90.00
_cell.angle_beta   90.00
_cell.angle_gamma   90.00
#
_symmetry.space_group_name_H-M   'P 1'
#
loop_
_entity.id
_entity.type
_entity.pdbx_description
1 polymer ?
#
loop_
_entity_poly.entity_id
_entity_poly.type
_entity_poly.pdbx_seq_one_letter_code
_entity_poly.pdbx_strand_id
1 'polypeptide(L)'
;MNMQEAADRAEQILDNTFAGIKPTVEAMRGPSTEAICPDIKGDATGAGTIIRRRYVMTIISGERRGSFLGLVERHWKKNGYEITSVRDHKERPAIFASTPDGFRVSLQIGYKGMARFDATSPCAVESRVTEPPRKPIDPDSEAAKGLPYIRSDFWSASTPLSSPSPGAKS
;
A
#
# COMPACT_ATOMS: atom_id res chain seq x y z
N MET A 1 22.71 -3.69 0.05
CA MET A 1 21.66 -3.13 -0.82
C MET A 1 21.93 -1.65 -1.00
N ASN A 2 21.98 -1.16 -2.24
CA ASN A 2 21.97 0.26 -2.56
C ASN A 2 20.53 0.78 -2.72
N MET A 3 20.34 2.10 -2.87
CA MET A 3 19.01 2.69 -2.97
C MET A 3 18.23 2.25 -4.23
N GLN A 4 18.90 1.98 -5.36
CA GLN A 4 18.23 1.48 -6.57
C GLN A 4 17.68 0.07 -6.36
N GLU A 5 18.49 -0.84 -5.81
CA GLU A 5 18.08 -2.21 -5.45
C GLU A 5 16.93 -2.19 -4.42
N ALA A 6 17.00 -1.28 -3.44
CA ALA A 6 15.93 -1.09 -2.47
C ALA A 6 14.63 -0.61 -3.14
N ALA A 7 14.76 0.25 -4.15
CA ALA A 7 13.62 0.79 -4.87
C ALA A 7 12.95 -0.27 -5.75
N ASP A 8 13.73 -1.13 -6.39
CA ASP A 8 13.22 -2.26 -7.19
C ASP A 8 12.56 -3.30 -6.29
N ARG A 9 13.15 -3.58 -5.13
CA ARG A 9 12.55 -4.46 -4.12
C ARG A 9 11.22 -3.91 -3.59
N ALA A 10 11.14 -2.60 -3.34
CA ALA A 10 9.89 -1.95 -2.93
C ALA A 10 8.78 -2.05 -4.00
N GLU A 11 9.13 -1.93 -5.29
CA GLU A 11 8.18 -2.16 -6.39
C GLU A 11 7.69 -3.61 -6.41
N GLN A 12 8.58 -4.60 -6.23
CA GLN A 12 8.21 -6.02 -6.18
C GLN A 12 7.26 -6.34 -5.01
N ILE A 13 7.48 -5.73 -3.84
CA ILE A 13 6.60 -5.87 -2.67
C ILE A 13 5.18 -5.37 -3.00
N LEU A 14 5.09 -4.20 -3.65
CA LEU A 14 3.81 -3.63 -4.06
C LEU A 14 3.14 -4.52 -5.12
N ASP A 15 3.86 -4.91 -6.16
CA ASP A 15 3.31 -5.74 -7.24
C ASP A 15 2.83 -7.11 -6.70
N ASN A 16 3.58 -7.74 -5.79
CA ASN A 16 3.15 -8.95 -5.11
C ASN A 16 1.90 -8.74 -4.25
N THR A 17 1.82 -7.63 -3.52
CA THR A 17 0.65 -7.29 -2.70
C THR A 17 -0.59 -7.17 -3.59
N PHE A 18 -0.50 -6.45 -4.71
CA PHE A 18 -1.61 -6.26 -5.64
C PHE A 18 -1.99 -7.56 -6.38
N ALA A 19 -1.03 -8.44 -6.68
CA ALA A 19 -1.32 -9.75 -7.24
C ALA A 19 -2.21 -10.62 -6.32
N GLY A 20 -2.09 -10.42 -4.99
CA GLY A 20 -2.91 -11.07 -3.97
C GLY A 20 -4.35 -10.55 -3.87
N ILE A 21 -4.67 -9.38 -4.45
CA ILE A 21 -5.99 -8.76 -4.34
C ILE A 21 -6.96 -9.37 -5.36
N LYS A 22 -7.98 -10.07 -4.86
CA LYS A 22 -9.05 -10.69 -5.66
C LYS A 22 -10.44 -10.39 -5.06
N PRO A 23 -11.41 -9.87 -5.84
CA PRO A 23 -11.30 -9.41 -7.23
C PRO A 23 -10.23 -8.30 -7.41
N THR A 24 -9.66 -8.16 -8.61
CA THR A 24 -8.58 -7.18 -8.83
C THR A 24 -9.07 -5.75 -8.69
N VAL A 25 -8.15 -4.85 -8.36
CA VAL A 25 -8.39 -3.40 -8.33
C VAL A 25 -7.48 -2.70 -9.32
N GLU A 26 -7.95 -1.59 -9.88
CA GLU A 26 -7.16 -0.67 -10.67
C GLU A 26 -6.33 0.21 -9.73
N ALA A 27 -5.05 0.38 -10.05
CA ALA A 27 -4.15 1.19 -9.26
C ALA A 27 -3.12 1.90 -10.14
N MET A 28 -2.62 3.03 -9.62
CA MET A 28 -1.59 3.81 -10.27
C MET A 28 -0.37 3.96 -9.37
N ARG A 29 0.81 4.11 -9.99
CA ARG A 29 2.03 4.48 -9.26
C ARG A 29 1.90 5.89 -8.70
N GLY A 30 2.21 6.03 -7.41
CA GLY A 30 2.35 7.33 -6.76
C GLY A 30 3.76 7.92 -6.96
N PRO A 31 4.00 9.15 -6.48
CA PRO A 31 5.34 9.71 -6.46
C PRO A 31 6.22 8.93 -5.47
N SER A 32 7.48 8.74 -5.83
CA SER A 32 8.47 8.18 -4.93
C SER A 32 9.09 9.26 -4.05
N THR A 33 9.64 8.85 -2.91
CA THR A 33 10.33 9.75 -1.99
C THR A 33 11.64 9.13 -1.56
N GLU A 34 12.69 9.92 -1.63
CA GLU A 34 14.00 9.60 -1.09
C GLU A 34 14.23 10.44 0.17
N ALA A 35 14.83 9.84 1.20
CA ALA A 35 15.18 10.55 2.43
C ALA A 35 16.53 10.05 2.94
N ILE A 36 17.37 10.97 3.44
CA ILE A 36 18.66 10.63 4.03
C ILE A 36 18.44 9.90 5.36
N CYS A 37 19.29 8.93 5.64
CA CYS A 37 19.41 8.32 6.97
C CYS A 37 20.46 9.07 7.79
N PRO A 38 20.06 9.90 8.77
CA PRO A 38 21.01 10.57 9.62
C PRO A 38 21.66 9.59 10.61
N ASP A 39 22.86 9.92 11.08
CA ASP A 39 23.44 9.31 12.28
C ASP A 39 22.79 9.88 13.56
N ILE A 40 23.32 9.49 14.73
CA ILE A 40 22.81 9.97 16.03
C ILE A 40 22.95 11.49 16.24
N LYS A 41 23.78 12.17 15.44
CA LYS A 41 24.02 13.62 15.49
C LYS A 41 23.23 14.38 14.43
N GLY A 42 22.59 13.67 13.49
CA GLY A 42 21.89 14.29 12.37
C GLY A 42 22.72 14.37 11.08
N ASP A 43 23.95 13.85 11.08
CA ASP A 43 24.86 13.97 9.94
C ASP A 43 24.54 12.93 8.85
N ALA A 44 24.76 13.30 7.59
CA ALA A 44 24.56 12.39 6.47
C ALA A 44 25.56 11.22 6.53
N THR A 45 25.04 10.00 6.44
CA THR A 45 25.83 8.77 6.58
C THR A 45 26.26 8.15 5.25
N GLY A 46 25.88 8.77 4.12
CA GLY A 46 25.95 8.13 2.80
C GLY A 46 24.95 6.98 2.65
N ALA A 47 23.88 6.98 3.46
CA ALA A 47 22.76 6.06 3.37
C ALA A 47 21.42 6.81 3.29
N GLY A 48 20.46 6.19 2.62
CA GLY A 48 19.12 6.74 2.43
C GLY A 48 18.04 5.66 2.44
N THR A 49 16.80 6.11 2.55
CA THR A 49 15.60 5.30 2.37
C THR A 49 14.87 5.72 1.11
N ILE A 50 14.16 4.77 0.50
CA ILE A 50 13.23 5.02 -0.59
C ILE A 50 11.82 4.58 -0.18
N ILE A 51 10.83 5.35 -0.60
CA ILE A 51 9.41 5.03 -0.50
C ILE A 51 8.83 4.91 -1.89
N ARG A 52 8.31 3.72 -2.23
CA ARG A 52 7.47 3.50 -3.42
C ARG A 52 6.01 3.45 -3.02
N ARG A 53 5.12 3.88 -3.93
CA ARG A 53 3.69 4.05 -3.62
C ARG A 53 2.77 3.53 -4.71
N ARG A 54 1.60 3.05 -4.30
CA ARG A 54 0.44 2.82 -5.17
C ARG A 54 -0.81 3.49 -4.59
N TYR A 55 -1.57 4.13 -5.47
CA TYR A 55 -2.92 4.60 -5.15
C TYR A 55 -3.93 3.71 -5.84
N VAL A 56 -4.90 3.19 -5.10
CA VAL A 56 -6.01 2.41 -5.67
C VAL A 56 -7.01 3.39 -6.28
N MET A 57 -7.26 3.24 -7.58
CA MET A 57 -8.21 4.05 -8.33
C MET A 57 -9.62 3.45 -8.32
N THR A 58 -9.74 2.15 -8.00
CA THR A 58 -11.03 1.51 -7.73
C THR A 58 -11.62 2.01 -6.41
N ILE A 59 -12.89 2.41 -6.45
CA ILE A 59 -13.65 2.83 -5.27
C ILE A 59 -13.91 1.61 -4.38
N ILE A 60 -13.34 1.63 -3.18
CA ILE A 60 -13.65 0.68 -2.11
C ILE A 60 -14.72 1.31 -1.21
N SER A 61 -15.94 0.76 -1.27
CA SER A 61 -17.05 1.24 -0.46
C SER A 61 -16.78 1.08 1.03
N GLY A 62 -17.48 1.84 1.87
CA GLY A 62 -17.36 1.74 3.32
C GLY A 62 -17.59 0.31 3.81
N GLU A 63 -18.56 -0.38 3.20
CA GLU A 63 -18.98 -1.74 3.50
C GLU A 63 -17.95 -2.80 3.09
N ARG A 64 -17.02 -2.46 2.18
CA ARG A 64 -15.97 -3.37 1.70
C ARG A 64 -14.61 -3.12 2.32
N ARG A 65 -14.38 -1.97 2.98
CA ARG A 65 -13.07 -1.61 3.58
C ARG A 65 -12.54 -2.66 4.54
N GLY A 66 -13.36 -3.13 5.48
CA GLY A 66 -12.91 -4.17 6.44
C GLY A 66 -12.46 -5.45 5.75
N SER A 67 -13.20 -5.89 4.72
CA SER A 67 -12.84 -7.06 3.92
C SER A 67 -11.57 -6.85 3.10
N PHE A 68 -11.42 -5.65 2.52
CA PHE A 68 -10.23 -5.27 1.75
C PHE A 68 -8.97 -5.28 2.62
N LEU A 69 -9.03 -4.67 3.80
CA LEU A 69 -7.94 -4.67 4.78
C LEU A 69 -7.61 -6.09 5.24
N GLY A 70 -8.61 -6.87 5.64
CA GLY A 70 -8.39 -8.24 6.10
C GLY A 70 -7.82 -9.16 5.01
N LEU A 71 -8.18 -8.94 3.75
CA LEU A 71 -7.58 -9.67 2.63
C LEU A 71 -6.08 -9.38 2.51
N VAL A 72 -5.71 -8.11 2.54
CA VAL A 72 -4.30 -7.68 2.46
C VAL A 72 -3.50 -8.18 3.66
N GLU A 73 -4.07 -8.09 4.86
CA GLU A 73 -3.44 -8.59 6.09
C GLU A 73 -3.12 -10.09 5.99
N ARG A 74 -4.09 -10.90 5.54
CA ARG A 74 -3.90 -12.34 5.35
C ARG A 74 -2.86 -12.65 4.29
N HIS A 75 -2.86 -11.89 3.18
CA HIS A 75 -1.84 -12.03 2.14
C HIS A 75 -0.44 -11.75 2.67
N TRP A 76 -0.26 -10.64 3.40
CA TRP A 76 1.01 -10.29 4.03
C TRP A 76 1.48 -11.35 5.04
N LYS A 77 0.61 -11.79 5.94
CA LYS A 77 0.92 -12.88 6.88
C LYS A 77 1.35 -14.16 6.18
N LYS A 78 0.66 -14.55 5.09
CA LYS A 78 1.02 -15.72 4.28
C LYS A 78 2.41 -15.60 3.64
N ASN A 79 2.84 -14.38 3.32
CA ASN A 79 4.17 -14.10 2.77
C ASN A 79 5.23 -13.83 3.85
N GLY A 80 4.93 -14.13 5.12
CA GLY A 80 5.87 -14.00 6.24
C GLY A 80 6.05 -12.58 6.76
N TYR A 81 5.15 -11.65 6.42
CA TYR A 81 5.23 -10.28 6.95
C TYR A 81 4.68 -10.28 8.37
N GLU A 82 5.30 -9.46 9.22
CA GLU A 82 4.84 -9.23 10.59
C GLU A 82 3.93 -8.01 10.62
N ILE A 83 2.69 -8.15 11.13
CA ILE A 83 1.80 -7.01 11.30
C ILE A 83 2.24 -6.23 12.54
N THR A 84 2.73 -5.00 12.34
CA THR A 84 3.31 -4.18 13.42
C THR A 84 2.26 -3.32 14.11
N SER A 85 1.21 -2.89 13.40
CA SER A 85 0.08 -2.20 14.00
C SER A 85 -1.15 -2.19 13.08
N VAL A 86 -2.32 -2.05 13.69
CA VAL A 86 -3.59 -1.84 13.01
C VAL A 86 -4.25 -0.60 13.58
N ARG A 87 -4.65 0.31 12.71
CA ARG A 87 -5.47 1.47 13.09
C ARG A 87 -6.92 1.13 12.84
N ASP A 88 -7.63 0.81 13.91
CA ASP A 88 -9.07 0.60 13.88
C ASP A 88 -9.80 1.95 13.92
N HIS A 89 -10.25 2.41 12.76
CA HIS A 89 -11.00 3.64 12.61
C HIS A 89 -12.01 3.46 11.49
N LYS A 90 -13.26 3.85 11.70
CA LYS A 90 -14.35 3.67 10.71
C LYS A 90 -14.01 4.24 9.33
N GLU A 91 -13.57 5.49 9.28
CA GLU A 91 -13.29 6.19 8.01
C GLU A 91 -11.86 6.10 7.51
N ARG A 92 -10.88 6.02 8.42
CA ARG A 92 -9.44 6.03 8.11
C ARG A 92 -8.70 4.79 8.61
N PRO A 93 -9.22 3.57 8.38
CA PRO A 93 -8.54 2.39 8.86
C PRO A 93 -7.19 2.21 8.16
N ALA A 94 -6.24 1.55 8.83
CA ALA A 94 -4.94 1.24 8.25
C ALA A 94 -4.32 -0.02 8.84
N ILE A 95 -3.45 -0.67 8.09
CA ILE A 95 -2.60 -1.78 8.56
C ILE A 95 -1.17 -1.46 8.19
N PHE A 96 -0.26 -1.72 9.12
CA PHE A 96 1.17 -1.57 8.97
C PHE A 96 1.85 -2.91 9.23
N ALA A 97 2.86 -3.23 8.43
CA ALA A 97 3.60 -4.46 8.55
C ALA A 97 5.09 -4.26 8.21
N SER A 98 5.91 -5.22 8.59
CA SER A 98 7.31 -5.34 8.18
C SER A 98 7.53 -6.64 7.42
N THR A 99 8.32 -6.57 6.36
CA THR A 99 8.79 -7.76 5.64
C THR A 99 9.98 -8.39 6.36
N PRO A 100 10.31 -9.67 6.09
CA PRO A 100 11.48 -10.32 6.69
C PRO A 100 12.81 -9.60 6.40
N ASP A 101 12.90 -8.92 5.27
CA ASP A 101 14.06 -8.11 4.85
C ASP A 101 13.99 -6.65 5.32
N GLY A 102 13.09 -6.33 6.26
CA GLY A 102 13.08 -5.06 6.99
C GLY A 102 12.36 -3.90 6.28
N PHE A 103 11.67 -4.14 5.16
CA PHE A 103 10.84 -3.12 4.54
C PHE A 103 9.59 -2.89 5.38
N ARG A 104 9.22 -1.63 5.58
CA ARG A 104 7.95 -1.27 6.20
C ARG A 104 6.92 -1.09 5.10
N VAL A 105 5.78 -1.77 5.22
CA VAL A 105 4.66 -1.66 4.29
C VAL A 105 3.42 -1.16 5.01
N SER A 106 2.58 -0.41 4.29
CA SER A 106 1.31 0.03 4.85
C SER A 106 0.21 0.04 3.81
N LEU A 107 -1.01 -0.22 4.27
CA LEU A 107 -2.26 0.06 3.58
C LEU A 107 -3.02 1.06 4.43
N GLN A 108 -3.30 2.23 3.86
CA GLN A 108 -3.99 3.31 4.55
C GLN A 108 -5.20 3.74 3.74
N ILE A 109 -6.37 3.78 4.38
CA ILE A 109 -7.53 4.48 3.86
C ILE A 109 -7.53 5.90 4.44
N GLY A 110 -7.60 6.89 3.56
CA GLY A 110 -7.50 8.31 3.89
C GLY A 110 -8.74 9.10 3.48
N TYR A 111 -8.52 10.40 3.29
CA TYR A 111 -9.53 11.36 2.85
C TYR A 111 -10.31 10.84 1.62
N LYS A 112 -11.64 11.01 1.65
CA LYS A 112 -12.57 10.57 0.59
C LYS A 112 -12.40 9.11 0.14
N GLY A 113 -11.88 8.23 1.01
CA GLY A 113 -11.71 6.81 0.71
C GLY A 113 -10.50 6.47 -0.15
N MET A 114 -9.55 7.39 -0.33
CA MET A 114 -8.26 7.09 -0.96
C MET A 114 -7.58 5.93 -0.25
N ALA A 115 -7.32 4.85 -0.98
CA ALA A 115 -6.50 3.74 -0.48
C ALA A 115 -5.08 3.87 -1.04
N ARG A 116 -4.12 4.03 -0.15
CA ARG A 116 -2.69 4.15 -0.47
C ARG A 116 -1.91 2.98 0.09
N PHE A 117 -1.05 2.42 -0.73
CA PHE A 117 -0.02 1.48 -0.31
C PHE A 117 1.35 2.15 -0.38
N ASP A 118 2.12 2.00 0.68
CA ASP A 118 3.51 2.45 0.75
C ASP A 118 4.42 1.24 1.04
N ALA A 119 5.56 1.16 0.36
CA ALA A 119 6.66 0.26 0.70
C ALA A 119 7.92 1.11 0.92
N THR A 120 8.41 1.11 2.15
CA THR A 120 9.55 1.91 2.60
C THR A 120 10.73 1.00 2.90
N SER A 121 11.87 1.27 2.30
CA SER A 121 13.07 0.48 2.55
C SER A 121 13.67 0.72 3.95
N PRO A 122 14.47 -0.23 4.45
CA PRO A 122 15.51 0.11 5.43
C PRO A 122 16.52 1.09 4.82
N CYS A 123 17.41 1.64 5.65
CA CYS A 123 18.53 2.43 5.16
C CYS A 123 19.42 1.59 4.23
N ALA A 124 19.70 2.12 3.06
CA ALA A 124 20.52 1.50 2.02
C ALA A 124 21.64 2.46 1.61
N VAL A 125 22.74 1.92 1.07
CA VAL A 125 23.85 2.74 0.59
C VAL A 125 23.34 3.69 -0.49
N GLU A 126 23.68 4.97 -0.36
CA GLU A 126 23.21 6.01 -1.25
C GLU A 126 23.64 5.74 -2.70
N SER A 127 22.69 5.89 -3.63
CA SER A 127 22.92 5.72 -5.05
C SER A 127 21.84 6.46 -5.83
N ARG A 128 22.10 6.80 -7.09
CA ARG A 128 21.06 7.31 -7.97
C ARG A 128 19.91 6.30 -8.06
N VAL A 129 18.67 6.77 -7.93
CA VAL A 129 17.46 5.97 -8.10
C VAL A 129 16.72 6.41 -9.36
N THR A 130 16.26 5.44 -10.13
CA THR A 130 15.43 5.69 -11.31
C THR A 130 13.97 5.74 -10.90
N GLU A 131 13.23 6.76 -11.33
CA GLU A 131 11.78 6.81 -11.13
C GLU A 131 11.07 5.89 -12.14
N PRO A 132 10.24 4.94 -11.69
CA PRO A 132 9.46 4.10 -12.58
C PRO A 132 8.51 4.98 -13.41
N PRO A 133 8.26 4.61 -14.67
CA PRO A 133 7.34 5.37 -15.51
C PRO A 133 5.95 5.40 -14.86
N ARG A 134 5.39 6.61 -14.81
CA ARG A 134 4.02 6.89 -14.39
C ARG A 134 3.22 7.23 -15.63
N LYS A 135 1.97 6.75 -15.70
CA LYS A 135 1.05 7.20 -16.74
C LYS A 135 0.90 8.72 -16.60
N PRO A 136 0.93 9.49 -17.69
CA PRO A 136 0.54 10.89 -17.66
C PRO A 136 -0.88 11.00 -17.08
N ILE A 137 -1.07 11.91 -16.15
CA ILE A 137 -2.36 12.17 -15.51
C ILE A 137 -2.67 13.63 -15.75
N ASP A 138 -3.91 13.91 -16.12
CA ASP A 138 -4.44 15.27 -16.16
C ASP A 138 -4.34 15.88 -14.74
N PRO A 139 -3.57 16.97 -14.54
CA PRO A 139 -3.37 17.59 -13.23
C PRO A 139 -4.67 17.96 -12.50
N ASP A 140 -5.75 18.22 -13.23
CA ASP A 140 -7.04 18.63 -12.65
C ASP A 140 -7.96 17.44 -12.29
N SER A 141 -7.58 16.23 -12.70
CA SER A 141 -8.37 15.02 -12.48
C SER A 141 -8.36 14.54 -11.02
N GLU A 142 -9.36 13.74 -10.63
CA GLU A 142 -9.38 13.06 -9.33
C GLU A 142 -8.18 12.10 -9.17
N ALA A 143 -7.72 11.51 -10.28
CA ALA A 143 -6.52 10.67 -10.30
C ALA A 143 -5.27 11.45 -9.86
N ALA A 144 -5.10 12.72 -10.28
CA ALA A 144 -3.96 13.53 -9.87
C ALA A 144 -3.92 13.77 -8.35
N LYS A 145 -5.09 13.80 -7.72
CA LYS A 145 -5.26 13.92 -6.26
C LYS A 145 -5.12 12.58 -5.53
N GLY A 146 -4.90 11.48 -6.25
CA GLY A 146 -4.88 10.12 -5.71
C GLY A 146 -6.26 9.59 -5.30
N LEU A 147 -7.35 10.25 -5.72
CA LEU A 147 -8.70 9.89 -5.33
C LEU A 147 -9.27 8.79 -6.25
N PRO A 148 -9.97 7.79 -5.70
CA PRO A 148 -10.55 6.72 -6.50
C PRO A 148 -11.79 7.21 -7.26
N TYR A 149 -11.91 6.79 -8.52
CA TYR A 149 -13.03 7.17 -9.40
C TYR A 149 -13.56 5.98 -10.22
N ILE A 150 -12.87 4.84 -10.23
CA ILE A 150 -13.25 3.66 -11.01
C ILE A 150 -14.19 2.79 -10.19
N ARG A 151 -15.34 2.42 -10.75
CA ARG A 151 -16.29 1.51 -10.09
C ARG A 151 -15.97 0.06 -10.42
N SER A 152 -16.14 -0.80 -9.42
CA SER A 152 -16.13 -2.26 -9.55
C SER A 152 -17.42 -2.81 -8.94
N ASP A 153 -18.04 -3.80 -9.59
CA ASP A 153 -19.27 -4.43 -9.11
C ASP A 153 -19.11 -4.99 -7.69
N PHE A 154 -17.93 -5.54 -7.36
CA PHE A 154 -17.68 -6.09 -6.04
C PHE A 154 -17.24 -5.03 -5.03
N TRP A 155 -16.19 -4.28 -5.35
CA TRP A 155 -15.53 -3.39 -4.38
C TRP A 155 -16.32 -2.10 -4.12
N SER A 156 -17.06 -1.61 -5.11
CA SER A 156 -17.83 -0.37 -5.01
C SER A 156 -19.29 -0.60 -4.61
N ALA A 157 -19.69 -1.85 -4.36
CA ALA A 157 -21.02 -2.19 -3.87
C ALA A 157 -21.23 -1.69 -2.44
N SER A 158 -22.37 -1.04 -2.20
CA SER A 158 -22.81 -0.59 -0.87
C SER A 158 -23.61 -1.66 -0.11
N THR A 159 -23.92 -2.80 -0.74
CA THR A 159 -24.58 -3.91 -0.06
C THR A 159 -23.57 -4.62 0.84
N PRO A 160 -23.84 -4.77 2.15
CA PRO A 160 -22.97 -5.54 3.05
C PRO A 160 -22.69 -6.94 2.51
N LEU A 161 -21.50 -7.48 2.75
CA LEU A 161 -21.29 -8.91 2.49
C LEU A 161 -22.20 -9.68 3.44
N SER A 162 -22.96 -10.64 2.91
CA SER A 162 -23.70 -11.58 3.76
C SER A 162 -22.72 -12.23 4.73
N SER A 163 -22.95 -12.07 6.02
CA SER A 163 -22.18 -12.82 7.02
C SER A 163 -22.50 -14.31 6.83
N PRO A 164 -21.51 -15.22 6.92
CA PRO A 164 -21.82 -16.64 6.97
C PRO A 164 -22.71 -16.89 8.19
N SER A 165 -23.91 -17.44 7.96
CA SER A 165 -24.80 -17.84 9.06
C SER A 165 -24.06 -18.79 10.00
N PRO A 166 -24.10 -18.58 11.32
CA PRO A 166 -23.61 -19.56 12.27
C PRO A 166 -24.60 -20.72 12.32
N GLY A 167 -24.36 -21.78 11.56
CA GLY A 167 -25.11 -23.03 11.74
C GLY A 167 -25.28 -23.89 10.50
N ALA A 168 -24.35 -24.82 10.32
CA ALA A 168 -24.68 -26.18 9.89
C ALA A 168 -23.57 -27.10 10.39
N LYS A 169 -23.66 -27.51 11.66
CA LYS A 169 -23.10 -28.80 12.06
C LYS A 169 -24.08 -29.84 11.55
N SER A 170 -23.62 -30.76 10.71
CA SER A 170 -24.19 -32.09 10.54
C SER A 170 -23.13 -33.10 10.93
#